data_AF-A0A2R5L0G6-F1
#
_entry.id   AF-A0A2R5L0G6-F1
#
_cell.length_a   1.000
_cell.length_b   1.000
_cell.length_c   1.000
_cell.angle_alpha   90.00
_cell.angle_beta   90.00
_cell.angle_gamma   90.00
#
_symmetry.space_group_name_H-M   'P 1'
#
loop_
_entity.id
_entity.type
_entity.pdbx_description
1 polymer ?
#
loop_
_entity_poly.entity_id
_entity_poly.type
_entity_poly.pdbx_seq_one_letter_code
_entity_poly.pdbx_strand_id
1 'polypeptide(L)'
;EKLLINVSGRRFETWRNTLEKYPDSLLGSNEREFFYDEETKEYFFDRDPDIFRHILNYYRTGRLHYPKHECLTSYDEELAFFGIIPDVIGDCCYEDYRDRKRENAERLLDDKLSEGNAA
;
A
#
# COMPACT_ATOMS: atom_id res chain seq x y z
N GLU A 1 5.58 17.60 -14.97
CA GLU A 1 4.24 17.99 -14.50
C GLU A 1 4.01 17.43 -13.09
N LYS A 2 3.24 18.13 -12.26
CA LYS A 2 2.76 17.62 -10.97
C LYS A 2 1.38 16.99 -11.13
N LEU A 3 1.14 15.90 -10.42
CA LEU A 3 -0.12 15.20 -10.40
C LEU A 3 -0.77 15.34 -9.01
N LEU A 4 -2.08 15.50 -9.00
CA LEU A 4 -2.91 15.47 -7.80
C LEU A 4 -3.52 14.08 -7.63
N ILE A 5 -3.35 13.51 -6.45
CA ILE A 5 -3.89 12.20 -6.08
C ILE A 5 -4.75 12.39 -4.84
N ASN A 6 -6.05 12.26 -4.99
CA ASN A 6 -7.02 12.33 -3.92
C ASN A 6 -7.33 10.91 -3.41
N VAL A 7 -7.02 10.65 -2.14
CA VAL A 7 -7.26 9.37 -1.47
C VAL A 7 -8.29 9.59 -0.38
N SER A 8 -9.52 9.16 -0.63
CA SER A 8 -10.71 9.34 0.23
C SER A 8 -10.82 10.76 0.83
N GLY A 9 -10.56 11.78 0.02
CA GLY A 9 -10.62 13.20 0.38
C GLY A 9 -9.28 13.84 0.76
N ARG A 10 -8.25 13.05 1.09
CA ARG A 10 -6.90 13.56 1.37
C ARG A 10 -6.13 13.74 0.07
N ARG A 11 -5.77 14.99 -0.25
CA ARG A 11 -5.01 15.31 -1.46
C ARG A 11 -3.51 15.20 -1.24
N PHE A 12 -2.88 14.39 -2.07
CA PHE A 12 -1.45 14.25 -2.22
C PHE A 12 -1.00 14.89 -3.53
N GLU A 13 0.19 15.47 -3.51
CA GLU A 13 0.81 16.03 -4.71
C GLU A 13 2.18 15.40 -4.92
N THR A 14 2.49 15.02 -6.16
CA THR A 14 3.80 14.48 -6.53
C THR A 14 4.15 14.79 -7.98
N TRP A 15 5.40 14.60 -8.37
CA TRP A 15 5.80 14.75 -9.77
C TRP A 15 5.48 13.48 -10.57
N ARG A 16 5.05 13.63 -11.82
CA ARG A 16 4.80 12.50 -12.73
C ARG A 16 6.00 11.53 -12.78
N ASN A 17 7.20 12.07 -12.94
CA ASN A 17 8.45 11.29 -12.98
C ASN A 17 8.78 10.53 -11.67
N THR A 18 8.12 10.87 -10.55
CA THR A 18 8.27 10.13 -9.31
C THR A 18 7.55 8.80 -9.40
N LEU A 19 6.36 8.79 -10.01
CA LEU A 19 5.56 7.58 -10.20
C LEU A 19 6.16 6.68 -11.29
N GLU A 20 6.65 7.29 -12.38
CA GLU A 20 7.24 6.58 -13.53
C GLU A 20 8.51 5.76 -13.20
N LYS A 21 9.10 5.91 -12.00
CA LYS A 21 10.22 5.08 -11.55
C LYS A 21 9.88 3.59 -11.43
N TYR A 22 8.60 3.27 -11.20
CA TYR A 22 8.12 1.91 -11.00
C TYR A 22 6.95 1.64 -11.95
N PRO A 23 7.23 1.42 -13.25
CA PRO A 23 6.18 1.30 -14.27
C PRO A 23 5.31 0.05 -14.13
N ASP A 24 5.73 -0.95 -13.37
CA ASP A 24 5.01 -2.21 -13.15
C ASP A 24 3.96 -2.13 -12.04
N SER A 25 3.82 -0.98 -11.36
CA SER A 25 2.82 -0.75 -10.32
C SER A 25 1.67 0.13 -10.83
N LEU A 26 0.53 0.15 -10.12
CA LEU A 26 -0.68 0.86 -10.55
C LEU A 26 -0.42 2.35 -10.84
N LEU A 27 0.27 3.04 -9.94
CA LEU A 27 0.52 4.48 -10.09
C LEU A 27 1.59 4.80 -11.15
N GLY A 28 2.54 3.89 -11.38
CA GLY A 28 3.58 4.09 -12.39
C GLY A 28 3.12 3.72 -13.80
N SER A 29 2.18 2.78 -13.92
CA SER A 29 1.64 2.28 -15.17
C SER A 29 0.52 3.18 -15.72
N ASN A 30 -0.06 2.79 -16.85
CA ASN A 30 -1.25 3.43 -17.43
C ASN A 30 -2.54 3.06 -16.68
N GLU A 31 -2.50 2.13 -15.71
CA GLU A 31 -3.68 1.73 -14.95
C GLU A 31 -4.24 2.88 -14.10
N ARG A 32 -3.38 3.80 -13.63
CA ARG A 32 -3.86 4.99 -12.90
C ARG A 32 -4.86 5.82 -13.72
N GLU A 33 -4.81 5.78 -15.05
CA GLU A 33 -5.69 6.59 -15.89
C GLU A 33 -7.17 6.15 -15.78
N PHE A 34 -7.45 4.93 -15.30
CA PHE A 34 -8.81 4.49 -14.95
C PHE A 34 -9.39 5.24 -13.74
N PHE A 35 -8.54 5.88 -12.94
CA PHE A 35 -8.90 6.60 -11.72
C PHE A 35 -8.84 8.12 -11.91
N TYR A 36 -8.55 8.60 -13.13
CA TYR A 36 -8.48 10.03 -13.41
C TYR A 36 -9.87 10.62 -13.58
N ASP A 37 -10.17 11.69 -12.85
CA ASP A 37 -11.39 12.47 -12.99
C ASP A 37 -11.12 13.75 -13.80
N GLU A 38 -11.75 13.83 -14.97
CA GLU A 38 -11.60 14.96 -15.89
C GLU A 38 -12.27 16.26 -15.38
N GLU A 39 -13.26 16.18 -14.49
CA GLU A 39 -13.92 17.36 -13.93
C GLU A 39 -13.03 18.02 -12.87
N THR A 40 -12.51 17.19 -11.95
CA THR A 40 -11.70 17.67 -10.82
C THR A 40 -10.21 17.75 -11.14
N LYS A 41 -9.77 17.19 -12.28
CA LYS A 41 -8.37 17.15 -12.75
C LYS A 41 -7.43 16.49 -11.73
N GLU A 42 -7.90 15.46 -11.04
CA GLU A 42 -7.14 14.67 -10.07
C GLU A 42 -7.42 13.17 -10.24
N TYR A 43 -6.49 12.34 -9.77
CA TYR A 43 -6.73 10.90 -9.64
C TYR A 43 -7.47 10.64 -8.33
N PHE A 44 -8.56 9.87 -8.34
CA PHE A 44 -9.33 9.55 -7.15
C PHE A 44 -9.24 8.07 -6.78
N PHE A 45 -8.91 7.81 -5.51
CA PHE A 45 -8.84 6.47 -4.93
C PHE A 45 -9.69 6.43 -3.65
N ASP A 46 -10.68 5.53 -3.61
CA ASP A 46 -11.44 5.27 -2.38
C ASP A 46 -10.72 4.23 -1.50
N ARG A 47 -9.55 4.62 -0.99
CA ARG A 47 -8.57 3.76 -0.29
C ARG A 47 -8.08 4.44 0.98
N ASP A 48 -7.29 3.74 1.79
CA ASP A 48 -6.77 4.28 3.05
C ASP A 48 -5.68 5.36 2.82
N PRO A 49 -5.89 6.62 3.24
CA PRO A 49 -4.94 7.70 3.01
C PRO A 49 -3.74 7.69 3.97
N ASP A 50 -3.80 6.98 5.10
CA ASP A 50 -2.69 6.86 6.05
C ASP A 50 -1.66 5.86 5.56
N ILE A 51 -2.11 4.70 5.04
CA ILE A 51 -1.25 3.71 4.40
C ILE A 51 -0.72 4.23 3.06
N PHE A 52 -1.54 4.93 2.27
CA PHE A 52 -1.12 5.51 0.98
C PHE A 52 0.12 6.42 1.11
N ARG A 53 0.28 7.14 2.22
CA ARG A 53 1.47 7.95 2.48
C ARG A 53 2.77 7.14 2.37
N HIS A 54 2.76 5.89 2.84
CA HIS A 54 3.91 4.99 2.78
C HIS A 54 4.17 4.49 1.36
N ILE A 55 3.11 4.17 0.63
CA ILE A 55 3.16 3.83 -0.80
C ILE A 55 3.76 4.99 -1.60
N LEU A 56 3.27 6.22 -1.44
CA LEU A 56 3.80 7.37 -2.17
C LEU A 56 5.27 7.66 -1.81
N ASN A 57 5.66 7.46 -0.55
CA ASN A 57 7.05 7.62 -0.13
C ASN A 57 7.98 6.58 -0.77
N TYR A 58 7.50 5.36 -1.03
CA TYR A 58 8.28 4.37 -1.78
C TYR A 58 8.69 4.89 -3.17
N TYR A 59 7.79 5.52 -3.94
CA TYR A 59 8.15 6.14 -5.22
C TYR A 59 9.18 7.27 -5.08
N ARG A 60 9.14 8.00 -3.96
CA ARG A 60 10.06 9.12 -3.71
C ARG A 60 11.46 8.64 -3.35
N THR A 61 11.57 7.69 -2.43
CA THR A 61 12.85 7.27 -1.81
C THR A 61 13.42 5.97 -2.37
N GLY A 62 12.59 5.16 -3.01
CA GLY A 62 12.88 3.79 -3.42
C GLY A 62 12.97 2.78 -2.29
N ARG A 63 12.50 3.14 -1.08
CA ARG A 63 12.48 2.26 0.08
C ARG A 63 11.07 2.21 0.65
N LEU A 64 10.49 1.01 0.69
CA LEU A 64 9.18 0.80 1.29
C LEU A 64 9.35 0.56 2.79
N HIS A 65 8.61 1.32 3.60
CA HIS A 65 8.65 1.24 5.05
C HIS A 65 7.36 0.64 5.58
N TYR A 66 7.49 -0.33 6.49
CA TYR A 66 6.36 -0.92 7.20
C TYR A 66 5.99 -0.07 8.44
N PRO A 67 4.78 0.50 8.52
CA PRO A 67 4.32 1.23 9.69
C PRO A 67 3.81 0.30 10.79
N LYS A 68 4.59 0.16 11.89
CA LYS A 68 4.29 -0.79 12.99
C LYS A 68 2.92 -0.62 13.67
N HIS A 69 2.35 0.59 13.60
CA HIS A 69 1.05 0.92 14.20
C HIS A 69 -0.14 0.49 13.33
N GLU A 70 0.10 0.17 12.06
CA GLU A 70 -0.96 -0.27 11.15
C GLU A 70 -1.26 -1.77 11.30
N CYS A 71 -2.49 -2.13 10.98
CA CYS A 71 -2.87 -3.52 10.80
C CYS A 71 -2.08 -4.13 9.64
N LEU A 72 -1.44 -5.28 9.87
CA LEU A 72 -0.68 -5.98 8.83
C LEU A 72 -1.55 -6.31 7.61
N THR A 73 -2.75 -6.84 7.84
CA THR A 73 -3.66 -7.25 6.76
C THR A 73 -4.06 -6.05 5.90
N SER A 74 -4.46 -4.94 6.52
CA SER A 74 -4.82 -3.71 5.79
C SER A 74 -3.64 -3.16 5.01
N TYR A 75 -2.43 -3.21 5.58
CA TYR A 75 -1.21 -2.80 4.87
C TYR A 75 -0.94 -3.69 3.63
N ASP A 76 -1.02 -5.01 3.77
CA ASP A 76 -0.84 -5.95 2.66
C ASP A 76 -1.92 -5.76 1.58
N GLU A 77 -3.17 -5.48 1.96
CA GLU A 77 -4.28 -5.19 1.03
C GLU A 77 -4.02 -3.93 0.21
N GLU A 78 -3.54 -2.85 0.82
CA GLU A 78 -3.19 -1.63 0.09
C GLU A 78 -1.97 -1.84 -0.81
N LEU A 79 -0.93 -2.54 -0.34
CA LEU A 79 0.22 -2.89 -1.19
C LEU A 79 -0.22 -3.68 -2.42
N ALA A 80 -1.10 -4.68 -2.24
CA ALA A 80 -1.65 -5.45 -3.34
C ALA A 80 -2.46 -4.59 -4.31
N PHE A 81 -3.32 -3.70 -3.81
CA PHE A 81 -4.10 -2.79 -4.64
C PHE A 81 -3.22 -1.90 -5.53
N PHE A 82 -2.14 -1.32 -4.97
CA PHE A 82 -1.24 -0.45 -5.73
C PHE A 82 -0.17 -1.21 -6.53
N GLY A 83 -0.22 -2.55 -6.55
CA GLY A 83 0.71 -3.38 -7.33
C GLY A 83 2.14 -3.36 -6.79
N ILE A 84 2.30 -3.32 -5.46
CA ILE A 84 3.60 -3.32 -4.80
C ILE A 84 3.78 -4.62 -4.01
N ILE A 85 4.87 -5.35 -4.29
CA ILE A 85 5.16 -6.62 -3.64
C ILE A 85 5.86 -6.35 -2.29
N PRO A 86 5.45 -6.97 -1.17
CA PRO A 86 6.08 -6.76 0.14
C PRO A 86 7.59 -7.05 0.20
N ASP A 87 8.14 -7.83 -0.73
CA ASP A 87 9.57 -8.11 -0.86
C ASP A 87 10.45 -6.86 -1.09
N VAL A 88 9.84 -5.73 -1.48
CA VAL A 88 10.56 -4.44 -1.63
C VAL A 88 10.65 -3.64 -0.32
N ILE A 89 10.12 -4.17 0.79
CA ILE A 89 10.29 -3.58 2.13
C ILE A 89 11.78 -3.51 2.45
N GLY A 90 12.26 -2.31 2.79
CA GLY A 90 13.67 -2.10 3.09
C GLY A 90 14.11 -2.79 4.39
N ASP A 91 15.38 -3.16 4.47
CA ASP A 91 16.00 -3.85 5.61
C ASP A 91 15.66 -3.22 6.97
N CYS A 92 15.54 -1.89 7.01
CA CYS A 92 15.17 -1.13 8.22
C CYS A 92 13.80 -1.49 8.82
N CYS A 93 12.92 -2.13 8.05
CA CYS A 93 11.56 -2.49 8.48
C CYS A 93 11.21 -3.96 8.20
N TYR A 94 12.10 -4.70 7.53
CA TYR A 94 11.82 -6.06 7.05
C TYR A 94 11.65 -7.07 8.19
N GLU A 95 12.50 -7.00 9.22
CA GLU A 95 12.36 -7.83 10.43
C GLU A 95 10.99 -7.63 11.10
N ASP A 96 10.62 -6.38 11.36
CA ASP A 96 9.34 -6.05 11.99
C ASP A 96 8.13 -6.54 11.18
N TYR A 97 8.16 -6.37 9.86
CA TYR A 97 7.09 -6.85 8.98
C TYR A 97 6.96 -8.39 9.04
N ARG A 98 8.09 -9.10 8.95
CA ARG A 98 8.13 -10.56 8.99
C ARG A 98 7.64 -11.11 10.32
N ASP A 99 8.07 -10.53 11.44
CA ASP A 99 7.64 -10.96 12.77
C ASP A 99 6.12 -10.81 12.91
N ARG A 100 5.58 -9.65 12.52
CA ARG A 100 4.12 -9.43 12.53
C ARG A 100 3.38 -10.39 11.61
N LYS A 101 3.95 -10.74 10.46
CA LYS A 101 3.38 -11.73 9.53
C LYS A 101 3.33 -13.13 10.11
N ARG A 102 4.38 -13.52 10.82
CA ARG A 102 4.43 -14.79 11.55
C ARG A 102 3.40 -14.83 12.67
N GLU A 103 3.35 -13.82 13.53
CA GLU A 103 2.40 -13.72 14.64
C GLU A 103 0.94 -13.79 14.14
N ASN A 104 0.63 -13.07 13.06
CA ASN A 104 -0.71 -13.10 12.48
C ASN A 104 -1.06 -14.49 11.91
N ALA A 105 -0.10 -15.18 11.28
CA ALA A 105 -0.32 -16.52 10.76
C ALA A 105 -0.55 -17.54 11.89
N GLU A 106 0.23 -17.47 12.98
CA GLU A 106 0.06 -18.31 14.17
C GLU A 106 -1.35 -18.10 14.78
N ARG A 107 -1.77 -16.84 14.96
CA ARG A 107 -3.11 -16.52 15.47
C ARG A 107 -4.24 -17.07 14.58
N LEU A 108 -4.12 -16.92 13.26
CA LEU A 108 -5.12 -17.44 12.32
C LEU A 108 -5.19 -18.98 12.31
N LEU A 109 -4.09 -19.67 12.60
CA LEU A 109 -4.08 -21.12 12.75
C LEU A 109 -4.77 -21.54 14.05
N ASP A 110 -4.47 -20.87 15.16
CA ASP A 110 -5.11 -21.12 16.46
C ASP A 110 -6.63 -20.89 16.41
N ASP A 111 -7.06 -19.79 15.79
CA ASP A 111 -8.49 -19.48 15.59
C ASP A 111 -9.18 -20.63 14.81
N LYS A 112 -8.59 -21.09 13.71
CA LYS A 112 -9.13 -22.22 12.91
C LYS A 112 -9.20 -23.54 13.68
N LEU A 113 -8.19 -23.84 14.50
CA LEU A 113 -8.18 -25.03 15.35
C LEU A 113 -9.27 -24.96 16.43
N SER A 114 -9.53 -23.76 16.96
CA SER A 114 -10.56 -23.55 17.97
C SER A 114 -11.97 -23.72 17.39
N GLU A 115 -12.22 -23.22 16.18
CA GLU A 115 -13.50 -23.38 15.47
C GLU A 115 -13.75 -24.84 15.07
N GLY A 116 -12.71 -25.56 14.63
CA GLY A 116 -12.81 -26.97 14.26
C GLY A 116 -13.05 -27.93 15.43
N ASN A 117 -12.70 -27.54 16.65
CA ASN A 117 -12.98 -28.31 17.88
C ASN A 117 -14.36 -27.99 18.50
N ALA A 118 -15.02 -26.91 18.04
CA ALA A 118 -16.33 -26.49 18.50
C ALA A 118 -17.50 -27.01 17.63
N ALA A 119 -17.19 -27.71 16.54
CA ALA A 119 -18.12 -28.37 15.62
C ALA A 119 -18.13 -29.89 15.81
#